data_AF-Q6E683-F1
#
_entry.id   AF-Q6E683-F1
#
_cell.length_a   1.000
_cell.length_b   1.000
_cell.length_c   1.000
_cell.angle_alpha   90.00
_cell.angle_beta   90.00
_cell.angle_gamma   90.00
#
_symmetry.space_group_name_H-M   'P 1'
#
loop_
_entity.id
_entity.type
_entity.pdbx_description
1 polymer ?
#
loop_
_entity_poly.entity_id
_entity_poly.type
_entity_poly.pdbx_seq_one_letter_code
_entity_poly.pdbx_strand_id
1 'polypeptide(L)'
;SPIIKCIDTIFHPNIDINGNVCLEFLRHNWSCAMGIEWIVWGIYLFLIEPSGENALNTEAGDLLLYNYDKFAEKARTYAKS
;
A
#
# COMPACT_ATOMS: atom_id res chain seq x y z
N SER A 1 -12.62 -9.94 7.09
CA SER A 1 -11.65 -8.98 7.62
C SER A 1 -12.24 -7.58 7.53
N PRO A 2 -11.70 -6.60 8.29
CA PRO A 2 -12.07 -5.20 8.13
C PRO A 2 -11.72 -4.69 6.72
N ILE A 3 -12.49 -3.72 6.25
CA ILE A 3 -12.23 -3.00 4.99
C ILE A 3 -11.48 -1.72 5.33
N ILE A 4 -10.37 -1.47 4.65
CA ILE A 4 -9.54 -0.30 4.85
C ILE A 4 -9.54 0.53 3.58
N LYS A 5 -9.71 1.84 3.76
CA LYS A 5 -9.69 2.81 2.67
C LYS A 5 -8.73 3.94 3.03
N CYS A 6 -7.81 4.23 2.12
CA CYS A 6 -7.00 5.43 2.16
C CYS A 6 -7.87 6.61 1.68
N ILE A 7 -7.94 7.67 2.49
CA ILE A 7 -8.76 8.85 2.17
C ILE A 7 -7.96 9.78 1.25
N ASP A 8 -6.68 9.94 1.53
CA ASP A 8 -5.78 10.77 0.75
C ASP A 8 -5.30 10.05 -0.50
N THR A 9 -5.07 10.81 -1.56
CA THR A 9 -4.51 10.25 -2.80
C THR A 9 -3.01 10.13 -2.63
N ILE A 10 -2.49 8.90 -2.63
CA ILE A 10 -1.05 8.63 -2.52
C ILE A 10 -0.58 7.72 -3.64
N PHE A 11 0.70 7.84 -4.01
CA PHE A 11 1.31 6.97 -5.00
C PHE A 11 1.98 5.78 -4.31
N HIS A 12 1.26 4.66 -4.23
CA HIS A 12 1.71 3.47 -3.51
C HIS A 12 1.30 2.18 -4.25
N PRO A 13 2.15 1.13 -4.33
CA PRO A 13 1.85 -0.09 -5.07
C PRO A 13 0.56 -0.80 -4.62
N ASN A 14 0.28 -0.80 -3.32
CA ASN A 14 -0.88 -1.50 -2.74
C ASN A 14 -2.11 -0.61 -2.51
N ILE A 15 -2.14 0.62 -3.05
CA ILE A 15 -3.27 1.55 -2.92
C ILE A 15 -3.66 2.06 -4.30
N ASP A 16 -4.92 1.85 -4.69
CA ASP A 16 -5.43 2.31 -5.98
C ASP A 16 -5.92 3.78 -5.95
N ILE A 17 -6.29 4.30 -7.12
CA ILE A 17 -6.79 5.68 -7.30
C ILE A 17 -8.10 5.97 -6.56
N ASN A 18 -8.84 4.93 -6.14
CA ASN A 18 -10.08 5.07 -5.38
C ASN A 18 -9.84 4.95 -3.87
N GLY A 19 -8.58 4.80 -3.45
CA GLY A 19 -8.18 4.61 -2.07
C GLY A 19 -8.35 3.18 -1.55
N ASN A 20 -8.63 2.20 -2.41
CA ASN A 20 -8.72 0.80 -1.95
C ASN A 20 -7.33 0.29 -1.58
N VAL A 21 -7.23 -0.37 -0.43
CA VAL A 21 -5.96 -0.90 0.08
C VAL A 21 -5.93 -2.43 -0.06
N CYS A 22 -4.83 -2.98 -0.58
CA CYS A 22 -4.56 -4.41 -0.55
C CYS A 22 -3.52 -4.73 0.52
N LEU A 23 -3.98 -5.22 1.68
CA LEU A 23 -3.11 -5.85 2.67
C LEU A 23 -3.32 -7.36 2.60
N GLU A 24 -2.31 -8.10 2.16
CA GLU A 24 -2.39 -9.54 1.92
C GLU A 24 -2.86 -10.32 3.16
N PHE A 25 -2.33 -9.98 4.34
CA PHE A 25 -2.72 -10.63 5.58
C PHE A 25 -4.22 -10.41 5.92
N LEU A 26 -4.82 -9.28 5.52
CA LEU A 26 -6.26 -9.06 5.69
C LEU A 26 -7.09 -9.91 4.74
N ARG A 27 -6.56 -10.26 3.57
CA ARG A 27 -7.26 -11.09 2.59
C ARG A 27 -7.22 -12.58 2.93
N HIS A 28 -6.05 -13.08 3.31
CA HIS A 28 -5.82 -14.52 3.41
C HIS A 28 -5.56 -15.03 4.83
N ASN A 29 -5.09 -14.18 5.74
CA ASN A 29 -4.58 -14.61 7.05
C ASN A 29 -5.30 -13.96 8.24
N TRP A 30 -6.42 -13.26 8.01
CA TRP A 30 -7.17 -12.60 9.07
C TRP A 30 -7.93 -13.60 9.93
N SER A 31 -7.86 -13.42 11.26
CA SER A 31 -8.66 -14.19 12.22
C SER A 31 -9.34 -13.27 13.24
N CYS A 32 -10.37 -13.78 13.93
CA CYS A 32 -11.08 -13.04 14.99
C CYS A 32 -10.21 -12.73 16.22
N ALA A 33 -9.02 -13.32 16.34
CA ALA A 33 -8.07 -13.04 17.40
C ALA A 33 -7.18 -11.80 17.13
N MET A 34 -7.22 -11.25 15.91
CA MET A 34 -6.42 -10.09 15.53
C MET A 34 -7.22 -8.81 15.80
N GLY A 35 -6.64 -7.90 16.58
CA GLY A 35 -7.20 -6.58 16.81
C GLY A 35 -6.68 -5.50 15.85
N ILE A 36 -7.00 -4.25 16.16
CA ILE A 36 -6.60 -3.08 15.37
C ILE A 36 -5.08 -2.89 15.32
N GLU A 37 -4.35 -3.37 16.33
CA GLU A 37 -2.89 -3.34 16.39
C GLU A 37 -2.26 -4.05 15.20
N TRP A 38 -2.81 -5.18 14.76
CA TRP A 38 -2.33 -5.91 13.58
C TRP A 38 -2.55 -5.12 12.29
N ILE A 39 -3.64 -4.36 12.22
CA ILE A 39 -3.93 -3.48 11.09
C ILE A 39 -2.90 -2.36 11.01
N VAL A 40 -2.64 -1.68 12.14
CA VAL A 40 -1.66 -0.59 12.23
C VAL A 40 -0.27 -1.11 11.90
N TRP A 41 0.13 -2.26 12.43
CA TRP A 41 1.41 -2.89 12.09
C TRP A 41 1.51 -3.24 10.61
N GLY A 42 0.46 -3.80 10.02
CA GLY A 42 0.42 -4.09 8.60
C GLY A 42 0.59 -2.83 7.75
N ILE A 43 -0.12 -1.75 8.06
CA ILE A 43 0.02 -0.47 7.36
C ILE A 43 1.44 0.08 7.52
N TYR A 44 1.98 0.06 8.75
CA TYR A 44 3.34 0.54 9.02
C TYR A 44 4.38 -0.20 8.18
N LEU A 45 4.35 -1.55 8.20
CA LEU A 45 5.26 -2.37 7.43
C LEU A 45 5.18 -2.08 5.93
N PHE A 46 3.97 -1.94 5.38
CA PHE A 46 3.76 -1.63 3.96
C PHE A 46 4.36 -0.27 3.56
N LEU A 47 4.32 0.72 4.45
CA LEU A 47 4.86 2.05 4.15
C LEU A 47 6.39 2.08 4.21
N ILE A 48 7.02 1.25 5.06
CA ILE A 48 8.49 1.21 5.19
C ILE A 48 9.15 0.20 4.23
N GLU A 49 8.41 -0.85 3.85
CA GLU A 49 8.86 -1.93 2.96
C GLU A 49 7.80 -2.18 1.88
N PRO A 50 7.68 -1.28 0.88
CA PRO A 50 6.72 -1.46 -0.20
C PRO A 50 7.13 -2.65 -1.09
N SER A 51 6.14 -3.36 -1.63
CA SER A 51 6.34 -4.44 -2.60
C SER A 51 5.65 -4.13 -3.93
N GLY A 52 6.33 -4.43 -5.04
CA GLY A 52 5.75 -4.30 -6.38
C GLY A 52 5.00 -5.55 -6.85
N GLU A 53 5.10 -6.67 -6.12
CA GLU A 53 4.41 -7.91 -6.47
C GLU A 53 2.90 -7.77 -6.23
N ASN A 54 2.09 -8.20 -7.20
CA ASN A 54 0.63 -8.14 -7.13
C ASN A 54 0.09 -6.75 -6.77
N ALA A 55 0.78 -5.68 -7.21
CA ALA A 55 0.42 -4.29 -6.94
C ALA A 55 -1.00 -3.97 -7.47
N LEU A 56 -1.80 -3.29 -6.64
CA LEU A 56 -3.08 -2.70 -7.09
C LEU A 56 -2.84 -1.54 -8.05
N ASN A 57 -1.82 -0.73 -7.75
CA ASN A 57 -1.31 0.30 -8.62
C ASN A 57 -0.12 -0.28 -9.40
N THR A 58 -0.41 -0.85 -10.56
CA THR A 58 0.59 -1.53 -11.40
C THR A 58 1.72 -0.58 -11.81
N GLU A 59 1.43 0.70 -12.05
CA GLU A 59 2.47 1.69 -12.36
C GLU A 59 3.43 1.89 -11.18
N ALA A 60 2.90 2.04 -9.96
CA ALA A 60 3.73 2.16 -8.77
C ALA A 60 4.55 0.89 -8.51
N GLY A 61 3.97 -0.29 -8.74
CA GLY A 61 4.67 -1.58 -8.64
C GLY A 61 5.80 -1.72 -9.67
N ASP A 62 5.52 -1.44 -10.94
CA ASP A 62 6.51 -1.54 -12.02
C ASP A 62 7.66 -0.54 -11.81
N LEU A 63 7.37 0.70 -11.44
CA LEU A 63 8.41 1.68 -11.13
C LEU A 63 9.22 1.24 -9.92
N LEU A 64 8.59 0.70 -8.87
CA LEU A 64 9.32 0.23 -7.70
C LEU A 64 10.31 -0.89 -8.06
N LEU A 65 9.92 -1.82 -8.94
CA LEU A 65 10.76 -2.96 -9.34
C LEU A 65 11.84 -2.59 -10.37
N TYR A 66 11.53 -1.70 -11.30
CA TYR A 66 12.37 -1.48 -12.50
C TYR A 66 12.96 -0.06 -12.61
N ASN A 67 12.46 0.92 -11.84
CA ASN A 67 12.95 2.31 -11.87
C ASN A 67 12.66 3.05 -10.55
N TYR A 68 13.40 2.67 -9.50
CA TYR A 68 13.20 3.19 -8.14
C TYR A 68 13.30 4.72 -8.06
N ASP A 69 14.22 5.34 -8.81
CA ASP A 69 14.40 6.80 -8.78
C ASP A 69 13.13 7.53 -9.24
N LYS A 70 12.50 7.05 -10.31
CA LYS A 70 11.24 7.59 -10.83
C LYS A 70 10.06 7.28 -9.91
N PHE A 71 10.03 6.09 -9.29
CA PHE A 71 9.07 5.78 -8.23
C PHE A 71 9.16 6.80 -7.10
N ALA A 72 10.37 7.05 -6.58
CA ALA A 72 10.60 7.93 -5.46
C ALA A 72 10.30 9.40 -5.82
N GLU A 73 10.63 9.84 -7.03
CA GLU A 73 10.24 11.16 -7.55
C GLU A 73 8.71 11.32 -7.53
N LYS A 74 7.98 10.38 -8.13
CA LYS A 74 6.52 10.42 -8.22
C LYS A 74 5.86 10.30 -6.85
N ALA A 75 6.36 9.45 -5.96
CA ALA A 75 5.86 9.36 -4.59
C ALA A 75 5.98 10.70 -3.84
N ARG A 76 7.10 11.41 -4.02
CA ARG A 76 7.33 12.74 -3.41
C ARG A 76 6.43 13.85 -3.96
N THR A 77 5.93 13.75 -5.20
CA THR A 77 5.00 14.77 -5.73
C THR A 77 3.62 14.64 -5.09
N TYR A 78 3.17 13.42 -4.81
CA TYR A 78 1.90 13.15 -4.11
C TYR A 78 1.98 13.47 -2.62
N ALA A 79 3.13 13.33 -1.97
CA ALA A 79 3.29 13.65 -0.55
C ALA A 79 3.24 15.17 -0.23
N LYS A 80 3.20 16.03 -1.25
CA LYS A 80 3.22 17.50 -1.11
C LYS A 80 1.88 18.18 -1.42
N SER A 81 0.85 17.41 -1.77
CA SER A 81 -0.49 17.92 -2.11
C SER A 81 -1.40 18.02 -0.90
#